data_AF-A0A7Y5PKL1-F1
#
_entry.id   AF-A0A7Y5PKL1-F1
#
_cell.length_a   1.000
_cell.length_b   1.000
_cell.length_c   1.000
_cell.angle_alpha   90.00
_cell.angle_beta   90.00
_cell.angle_gamma   90.00
#
_symmetry.space_group_name_H-M   'P 1'
#
loop_
_entity.id
_entity.type
_entity.pdbx_description
1 polymer ?
#
loop_
_entity_poly.entity_id
_entity_poly.type
_entity_poly.pdbx_seq_one_letter_code
_entity_poly.pdbx_strand_id
1 'polypeptide(L)'
;ADAADGRFEGLFGLAAALGASGAMAGGMHFSVVCAEDVPRLASAPALAHGDFGDGFAQMYTRICAQWPRGEVPEAFYRVGPTPAAVLLLSGGLDPATPPAHGERTARALGPQARHVVVAHAGHGVTALPCVADLVQRFIDAEQPAQALALDTGCAAAVPRPDATIAPWRAAPMPFASAASKGRP
;
A
#
# COMPACT_ATOMS: atom_id res chain seq x y z
N ALA A 1 9.13 11.88 23.97
CA ALA A 1 10.18 11.66 24.98
C ALA A 1 11.54 12.02 24.40
N ASP A 2 12.02 11.34 23.36
CA ASP A 2 13.35 11.57 22.77
C ASP A 2 13.63 13.02 22.31
N ALA A 3 12.68 13.66 21.63
CA ALA A 3 12.84 15.05 21.19
C ALA A 3 12.90 16.06 22.36
N ALA A 4 12.26 15.75 23.49
CA ALA A 4 12.34 16.58 24.69
C ALA A 4 13.72 16.45 25.37
N ASP A 5 14.41 15.32 25.16
CA ASP A 5 15.78 15.06 25.60
C ASP A 5 16.84 15.51 24.57
N GLY A 6 16.44 16.27 23.53
CA GLY A 6 17.36 16.77 22.49
C GLY A 6 17.77 15.76 21.41
N ARG A 7 17.14 14.57 21.37
CA ARG A 7 17.37 13.55 20.32
C ARG A 7 16.33 13.72 19.21
N PHE A 8 16.71 14.42 18.15
CA PHE A 8 15.81 14.81 17.05
C PHE A 8 15.84 13.86 15.86
N GLU A 9 16.66 12.81 15.87
CA GLU A 9 16.90 11.92 14.73
C GLU A 9 15.61 11.25 14.25
N GLY A 10 14.78 10.77 15.18
CA GLY A 10 13.46 10.19 14.85
C GLY A 10 12.49 11.22 14.26
N LEU A 11 12.52 12.46 14.77
CA LEU A 11 11.68 13.55 14.24
C LEU A 11 12.15 13.96 12.84
N PHE A 12 13.46 14.00 12.61
CA PHE A 12 14.05 14.33 11.32
C PHE A 12 13.78 13.23 10.29
N GLY A 13 13.92 11.96 10.69
CA GLY A 13 13.55 10.81 9.87
C GLY A 13 12.08 10.82 9.48
N LEU A 14 11.18 11.11 10.44
CA LEU A 14 9.75 11.27 10.17
C LEU A 14 9.49 12.46 9.23
N ALA A 15 10.07 13.62 9.48
CA ALA A 15 9.90 14.81 8.66
C ALA A 15 10.39 14.58 7.21
N ALA A 16 11.53 13.90 7.03
CA ALA A 16 12.04 13.52 5.73
C ALA A 16 11.11 12.53 5.01
N ALA A 17 10.58 11.53 5.72
CA ALA A 17 9.61 10.58 5.16
C ALA A 17 8.29 11.27 4.74
N LEU A 18 7.80 12.22 5.53
CA LEU A 18 6.62 13.02 5.20
C LEU A 18 6.87 13.99 4.03
N GLY A 19 8.10 14.52 3.91
CA GLY A 19 8.53 15.39 2.82
C GLY A 19 8.84 14.66 1.50
N ALA A 20 9.02 13.33 1.53
CA ALA A 20 9.35 12.51 0.37
C ALA A 20 8.15 12.15 -0.52
N SER A 21 7.00 12.80 -0.34
CA SER A 21 5.89 12.65 -1.28
C SER A 21 6.20 13.42 -2.57
N GLY A 22 6.29 12.69 -3.69
CA GLY A 22 6.28 13.30 -5.01
C GLY A 22 5.02 14.16 -5.19
N ALA A 23 5.13 15.25 -5.94
CA ALA A 23 3.99 16.12 -6.20
C ALA A 23 2.89 15.32 -6.92
N MET A 24 1.73 15.16 -6.28
CA MET A 24 0.54 14.61 -6.94
C MET A 24 0.11 15.55 -8.07
N ALA A 25 -0.22 14.98 -9.22
CA ALA A 25 -0.81 15.73 -10.32
C ALA A 25 -2.25 16.14 -9.95
N GLY A 26 -2.39 17.25 -9.21
CA GLY A 26 -3.66 17.66 -8.60
C GLY A 26 -4.81 17.80 -9.60
N GLY A 27 -4.54 18.30 -10.82
CA GLY A 27 -5.56 18.38 -11.87
C GLY A 27 -6.12 17.02 -12.29
N MET A 28 -5.24 16.01 -12.41
CA MET A 28 -5.66 14.64 -12.72
C MET A 28 -6.40 14.02 -11.52
N HIS A 29 -5.86 14.20 -10.31
CA HIS A 29 -6.45 13.72 -9.06
C HIS A 29 -7.91 14.17 -8.89
N PHE A 30 -8.17 15.48 -9.01
CA PHE A 30 -9.52 16.01 -8.85
C PHE A 30 -10.45 15.62 -10.01
N SER A 31 -9.93 15.44 -11.22
CA SER A 31 -10.74 14.96 -12.34
C SER A 31 -11.31 13.56 -12.09
N VAL A 32 -10.55 12.69 -11.41
CA VAL A 32 -11.00 11.35 -10.99
C VAL A 32 -11.91 11.44 -9.77
N VAL A 33 -11.42 12.00 -8.66
CA VAL A 33 -12.13 11.99 -7.38
C VAL A 33 -13.49 12.69 -7.46
N CYS A 34 -13.57 13.78 -8.21
CA CYS A 34 -14.82 14.51 -8.36
C CYS A 34 -15.85 13.78 -9.22
N ALA A 35 -15.41 12.97 -10.19
CA ALA A 35 -16.30 12.19 -11.04
C ALA A 35 -16.72 10.87 -10.38
N GLU A 36 -15.77 10.15 -9.77
CA GLU A 36 -15.94 8.76 -9.35
C GLU A 36 -16.32 8.62 -7.86
N ASP A 37 -15.69 9.38 -6.97
CA ASP A 37 -15.80 9.16 -5.52
C ASP A 37 -16.79 10.10 -4.81
N VAL A 38 -16.69 11.41 -5.06
CA VAL A 38 -17.50 12.42 -4.35
C VAL A 38 -19.01 12.19 -4.47
N PRO A 39 -19.57 11.80 -5.64
CA PRO A 39 -21.00 11.48 -5.74
C PRO A 39 -21.46 10.36 -4.80
N ARG A 40 -20.56 9.47 -4.36
CA ARG A 40 -20.86 8.33 -3.48
C ARG A 40 -20.82 8.68 -1.99
N LEU A 41 -20.23 9.82 -1.60
CA LEU A 41 -20.12 10.24 -0.20
C LEU A 41 -21.48 10.32 0.51
N ALA A 42 -22.53 10.75 -0.19
CA ALA A 42 -23.89 10.82 0.38
C ALA A 42 -24.45 9.45 0.79
N SER A 43 -23.95 8.36 0.21
CA SER A 43 -24.33 6.98 0.54
C SER A 43 -23.35 6.28 1.47
N ALA A 44 -22.26 6.95 1.86
CA ALA A 44 -21.26 6.38 2.74
C ALA A 44 -21.80 6.32 4.19
N PRO A 45 -21.52 5.24 4.94
CA PRO A 45 -21.87 5.17 6.35
C PRO A 45 -21.16 6.29 7.12
N ALA A 46 -21.87 6.92 8.05
CA ALA A 46 -21.30 7.94 8.91
C ALA A 46 -20.08 7.38 9.66
N LEU A 47 -18.94 8.06 9.56
CA LEU A 47 -17.76 7.69 10.33
C LEU A 47 -18.08 7.91 11.81
N ALA A 48 -18.01 6.84 12.61
CA ALA A 48 -18.40 6.88 14.01
C ALA A 48 -17.60 7.97 14.75
N HIS A 49 -16.27 7.97 14.64
CA HIS A 49 -15.35 8.99 15.14
C HIS A 49 -14.02 8.80 14.40
N GLY A 50 -13.51 9.82 13.71
CA GLY A 50 -12.17 9.80 13.11
C GLY A 50 -11.32 10.91 13.71
N ASP A 51 -10.02 10.68 13.90
CA ASP A 51 -9.08 11.67 14.45
C ASP A 51 -9.07 13.00 13.67
N PHE A 52 -9.53 12.96 12.41
CA PHE A 52 -9.62 14.10 11.49
C PHE A 52 -11.06 14.52 11.14
N GLY A 53 -12.07 13.92 11.77
CA GLY A 53 -13.48 14.18 11.50
C GLY A 53 -13.84 14.03 10.02
N ASP A 54 -14.62 14.96 9.49
CA ASP A 54 -15.07 15.01 8.10
C ASP A 54 -14.26 16.01 7.23
N GLY A 55 -13.11 16.50 7.73
CA GLY A 55 -12.35 17.57 7.07
C GLY A 55 -11.98 17.28 5.62
N PHE A 56 -11.55 16.05 5.31
CA PHE A 56 -11.27 15.63 3.94
C PHE A 56 -12.53 15.58 3.06
N ALA A 57 -13.64 15.06 3.58
CA ALA A 57 -14.89 15.00 2.84
C ALA A 57 -15.41 16.41 2.52
N GLN A 58 -15.32 17.35 3.47
CA GLN A 58 -15.65 18.76 3.24
C GLN A 58 -14.75 19.40 2.19
N MET A 59 -13.43 19.17 2.28
CA MET A 59 -12.46 19.68 1.31
C MET A 59 -12.80 19.22 -0.11
N TYR A 60 -12.97 17.91 -0.32
CA TYR A 60 -13.31 17.35 -1.62
C TYR A 60 -14.66 17.86 -2.13
N THR A 61 -15.67 17.93 -1.26
CA THR A 61 -17.00 18.44 -1.64
C THR A 61 -16.92 19.89 -2.16
N ARG A 62 -16.16 20.77 -1.49
CA ARG A 62 -15.99 22.17 -1.90
C ARG A 62 -15.24 22.32 -3.22
N ILE A 63 -14.16 21.56 -3.41
CA ILE A 63 -13.39 21.57 -4.66
C ILE A 63 -14.25 21.05 -5.81
N CYS A 64 -14.86 19.88 -5.60
CA CYS A 64 -15.62 19.21 -6.64
C CYS A 64 -16.88 19.96 -7.04
N ALA A 65 -17.47 20.79 -6.16
CA ALA A 65 -18.60 21.66 -6.52
C ALA A 65 -18.31 22.60 -7.71
N GLN A 66 -17.03 22.90 -7.97
CA GLN A 66 -16.59 23.78 -9.05
C GLN A 66 -15.76 23.05 -10.12
N TRP A 67 -15.44 21.77 -9.90
CA TRP A 67 -14.60 20.99 -10.82
C TRP A 67 -15.45 20.35 -11.93
N PRO A 68 -15.01 20.38 -13.21
CA PRO A 68 -15.67 19.63 -14.29
C PRO A 68 -15.70 18.13 -13.99
N ARG A 69 -16.81 17.44 -14.28
CA ARG A 69 -16.97 16.01 -14.00
C ARG A 69 -17.47 15.27 -15.23
N GLY A 70 -16.97 14.05 -15.43
CA GLY A 70 -17.53 13.11 -16.39
C GLY A 70 -18.70 12.32 -15.77
N GLU A 71 -19.46 11.67 -16.64
CA GLU A 71 -20.44 10.66 -16.21
C GLU A 71 -19.74 9.31 -16.00
N VAL A 72 -20.01 8.68 -14.87
CA VAL A 72 -19.49 7.35 -14.53
C VAL A 72 -20.63 6.35 -14.59
N PRO A 73 -20.56 5.32 -15.45
CA PRO A 73 -21.60 4.29 -15.52
C PRO A 73 -21.73 3.54 -14.19
N GLU A 74 -22.96 3.24 -13.75
CA GLU A 74 -23.20 2.54 -12.47
C GLU A 74 -22.51 1.15 -12.40
N ALA A 75 -22.24 0.54 -13.56
CA ALA A 75 -21.49 -0.71 -13.64
C ALA A 75 -20.05 -0.59 -13.12
N PHE A 76 -19.43 0.60 -13.16
CA PHE A 76 -18.08 0.86 -12.64
C PHE A 76 -17.94 0.50 -11.16
N TYR A 77 -19.00 0.73 -10.37
CA TYR A 77 -18.99 0.49 -8.93
C TYR A 77 -19.27 -0.97 -8.53
N ARG A 78 -19.36 -1.88 -9.51
CA ARG A 78 -19.64 -3.29 -9.26
C ARG A 78 -18.39 -4.13 -9.53
N VAL A 79 -17.81 -4.66 -8.46
CA VAL A 79 -16.78 -5.70 -8.55
C VAL A 79 -17.48 -7.05 -8.54
N GLY A 80 -17.16 -7.90 -9.51
CA GLY A 80 -17.72 -9.25 -9.64
C GLY A 80 -16.64 -10.32 -9.74
N PRO A 81 -17.05 -11.59 -9.78
CA PRO A 81 -16.12 -12.70 -9.90
C PRO A 81 -15.26 -12.58 -11.16
N THR A 82 -14.00 -12.98 -11.05
CA THR A 82 -13.06 -12.99 -12.18
C THR A 82 -12.56 -14.42 -12.46
N PRO A 83 -12.38 -14.79 -13.74
CA PRO A 83 -11.72 -16.04 -14.10
C PRO A 83 -10.19 -15.95 -14.04
N ALA A 84 -9.62 -14.73 -13.97
CA ALA A 84 -8.18 -14.52 -13.88
C ALA A 84 -7.69 -14.61 -12.43
N ALA A 85 -6.50 -15.18 -12.22
CA ALA A 85 -5.84 -15.10 -10.92
C ALA A 85 -5.59 -13.63 -10.55
N VAL A 86 -5.87 -13.26 -9.30
CA VAL A 86 -5.63 -11.92 -8.75
C VAL A 86 -4.87 -12.02 -7.44
N LEU A 87 -3.74 -11.33 -7.36
CA LEU A 87 -2.99 -11.12 -6.13
C LEU A 87 -3.34 -9.76 -5.54
N LEU A 88 -3.96 -9.77 -4.37
CA LEU A 88 -4.24 -8.57 -3.57
C LEU A 88 -3.18 -8.47 -2.47
N LEU A 89 -2.61 -7.28 -2.31
CA LEU A 89 -1.53 -7.02 -1.35
C LEU A 89 -1.96 -5.90 -0.40
N SER A 90 -1.76 -6.09 0.91
CA SER A 90 -2.03 -5.04 1.90
C SER A 90 -0.97 -4.99 2.98
N GLY A 91 -0.66 -3.78 3.46
CA GLY A 91 0.03 -3.59 4.72
C GLY A 91 -0.95 -3.71 5.88
N GLY A 92 -0.59 -4.43 6.93
CA GLY A 92 -1.42 -4.57 8.13
C GLY A 92 -1.62 -3.26 8.90
N LEU A 93 -0.72 -2.30 8.71
CA LEU A 93 -0.74 -0.98 9.35
C LEU A 93 -1.06 0.14 8.35
N ASP A 94 -1.58 -0.19 7.16
CA ASP A 94 -1.92 0.78 6.12
C ASP A 94 -3.17 1.61 6.51
N PRO A 95 -3.04 2.94 6.72
CA PRO A 95 -4.16 3.79 7.09
C PRO A 95 -4.99 4.25 5.89
N ALA A 96 -4.45 4.17 4.66
CA ALA A 96 -5.09 4.67 3.45
C ALA A 96 -5.90 3.57 2.74
N THR A 97 -5.34 2.36 2.64
CA THR A 97 -5.99 1.18 2.04
C THR A 97 -5.87 -0.04 2.97
N PRO A 98 -6.58 -0.03 4.11
CA PRO A 98 -6.42 -1.06 5.13
C PRO A 98 -6.81 -2.47 4.63
N PRO A 99 -6.31 -3.55 5.25
CA PRO A 99 -6.58 -4.93 4.81
C PRO A 99 -8.07 -5.26 4.61
N ALA A 100 -8.95 -4.68 5.42
CA ALA A 100 -10.40 -4.85 5.28
C ALA A 100 -10.94 -4.46 3.88
N HIS A 101 -10.27 -3.53 3.16
CA HIS A 101 -10.61 -3.20 1.78
C HIS A 101 -10.21 -4.35 0.84
N GLY A 102 -8.97 -4.85 0.97
CA GLY A 102 -8.49 -6.02 0.24
C GLY A 102 -9.36 -7.26 0.45
N GLU A 103 -9.80 -7.51 1.68
CA GLU A 103 -10.70 -8.63 1.99
C GLU A 103 -12.07 -8.51 1.31
N ARG A 104 -12.66 -7.31 1.28
CA ARG A 104 -13.94 -7.09 0.58
C ARG A 104 -13.77 -7.30 -0.93
N THR A 105 -12.67 -6.81 -1.50
CA THR A 105 -12.34 -7.01 -2.91
C THR A 105 -12.10 -8.49 -3.22
N ALA A 106 -11.36 -9.22 -2.38
CA ALA A 106 -11.12 -10.66 -2.53
C ALA A 106 -12.43 -11.45 -2.55
N ARG A 107 -13.34 -11.15 -1.61
CA ARG A 107 -14.67 -11.79 -1.56
C ARG A 107 -15.49 -11.51 -2.83
N ALA A 108 -15.44 -10.30 -3.35
CA ALA A 108 -16.17 -9.92 -4.56
C ALA A 108 -15.60 -10.59 -5.83
N LEU A 109 -14.27 -10.69 -5.93
CA LEU A 109 -13.56 -11.34 -7.04
C LEU A 109 -13.65 -12.87 -7.01
N GLY A 110 -13.95 -13.45 -5.85
CA GLY A 110 -14.23 -14.88 -5.70
C GLY A 110 -12.97 -15.75 -5.60
N PRO A 111 -13.04 -17.04 -6.00
CA PRO A 111 -12.02 -18.04 -5.68
C PRO A 111 -10.67 -17.82 -6.37
N GLN A 112 -10.62 -16.97 -7.41
CA GLN A 112 -9.39 -16.63 -8.11
C GLN A 112 -8.65 -15.45 -7.47
N ALA A 113 -9.14 -14.91 -6.35
CA ALA A 113 -8.45 -13.86 -5.61
C ALA A 113 -7.70 -14.43 -4.40
N ARG A 114 -6.42 -14.08 -4.30
CA ARG A 114 -5.59 -14.36 -3.13
C ARG A 114 -5.15 -13.06 -2.50
N HIS A 115 -5.49 -12.88 -1.22
CA HIS A 115 -5.10 -11.71 -0.44
C HIS A 115 -3.94 -12.04 0.50
N VAL A 116 -2.85 -11.30 0.37
CA VAL A 116 -1.65 -11.41 1.21
C VAL A 116 -1.50 -10.13 2.02
N VAL A 117 -1.43 -10.30 3.33
CA VAL A 117 -1.26 -9.19 4.29
C VAL A 117 0.13 -9.27 4.89
N VAL A 118 0.88 -8.17 4.80
CA VAL A 118 2.16 -7.97 5.49
C VAL A 118 1.87 -7.25 6.81
N ALA A 119 1.75 -8.00 7.90
CA ALA A 119 1.19 -7.52 9.17
C ALA A 119 1.85 -6.24 9.72
N HIS A 120 3.13 -6.05 9.47
CA HIS A 120 3.93 -4.95 10.03
C HIS A 120 4.30 -3.86 9.03
N ALA A 121 3.73 -3.88 7.83
CA ALA A 121 3.96 -2.86 6.80
C ALA A 121 2.81 -1.85 6.70
N GLY A 122 3.13 -0.64 6.26
CA GLY A 122 2.17 0.43 5.94
C GLY A 122 1.71 0.39 4.47
N HIS A 123 1.36 1.57 3.94
CA HIS A 123 0.88 1.71 2.56
C HIS A 123 1.94 1.36 1.52
N GLY A 124 1.57 0.59 0.50
CA GLY A 124 2.45 0.19 -0.60
C GLY A 124 3.51 -0.84 -0.19
N VAL A 125 3.18 -2.13 -0.28
CA VAL A 125 4.06 -3.22 0.17
C VAL A 125 4.94 -3.82 -0.92
N THR A 126 4.76 -3.43 -2.19
CA THR A 126 5.47 -4.01 -3.34
C THR A 126 6.98 -3.73 -3.33
N ALA A 127 7.42 -2.67 -2.65
CA ALA A 127 8.84 -2.36 -2.50
C ALA A 127 9.57 -3.29 -1.50
N LEU A 128 8.85 -4.09 -0.71
CA LEU A 128 9.47 -5.05 0.19
C LEU A 128 10.06 -6.22 -0.63
N PRO A 129 11.33 -6.62 -0.42
CA PRO A 129 12.00 -7.61 -1.28
C PRO A 129 11.24 -8.93 -1.45
N CYS A 130 10.68 -9.46 -0.36
CA CYS A 130 9.85 -10.67 -0.38
C CYS A 130 8.59 -10.51 -1.26
N VAL A 131 7.93 -9.34 -1.18
CA VAL A 131 6.71 -9.07 -1.92
C VAL A 131 7.01 -8.81 -3.39
N ALA A 132 8.10 -8.09 -3.69
CA ALA A 132 8.56 -7.88 -5.06
C ALA A 132 8.83 -9.23 -5.77
N ASP A 133 9.53 -10.14 -5.10
CA ASP A 133 9.79 -11.49 -5.60
C ASP A 133 8.50 -12.32 -5.78
N LEU A 134 7.56 -12.21 -4.83
CA LEU A 134 6.24 -12.84 -4.95
C LEU A 134 5.45 -12.31 -6.17
N VAL A 135 5.44 -11.00 -6.39
CA VAL A 135 4.77 -10.38 -7.54
C VAL A 135 5.36 -10.87 -8.85
N GLN A 136 6.70 -10.94 -8.93
CA GLN A 136 7.38 -11.44 -10.13
C GLN A 136 6.98 -12.90 -10.40
N ARG A 137 7.06 -13.78 -9.40
CA ARG A 137 6.65 -15.18 -9.54
C ARG A 137 5.16 -15.35 -9.87
N PHE A 138 4.32 -14.44 -9.41
CA PHE A 138 2.89 -14.44 -9.74
C PHE A 138 2.66 -14.09 -11.23
N ILE A 139 3.38 -13.11 -11.76
CA ILE A 139 3.31 -12.71 -13.17
C ILE A 139 3.90 -13.79 -14.08
N ASP A 140 5.00 -14.43 -13.65
CA ASP A 140 5.70 -15.46 -14.42
C ASP A 140 4.97 -16.82 -14.41
N ALA A 141 3.93 -16.99 -13.59
CA ALA A 141 3.18 -18.24 -13.51
C ALA A 141 2.36 -18.49 -14.79
N GLU A 142 2.55 -19.67 -15.40
CA GLU A 142 1.87 -20.01 -16.66
C GLU A 142 0.38 -20.34 -16.46
N GLN A 143 0.00 -20.76 -15.25
CA GLN A 143 -1.35 -21.20 -14.92
C GLN A 143 -1.90 -20.49 -13.68
N PRO A 144 -3.19 -20.11 -13.65
CA PRO A 144 -3.82 -19.49 -12.47
C PRO A 144 -3.64 -20.30 -11.18
N ALA A 145 -3.74 -21.63 -11.27
CA ALA A 145 -3.57 -22.51 -10.11
C ALA A 145 -2.14 -22.42 -9.52
N GLN A 146 -1.13 -22.28 -10.37
CA GLN A 146 0.26 -22.10 -9.93
C GLN A 146 0.46 -20.74 -9.26
N ALA A 147 -0.07 -19.67 -9.88
CA ALA A 147 -0.04 -18.31 -9.34
C ALA A 147 -0.67 -18.24 -7.94
N LEU A 148 -1.81 -18.92 -7.75
CA LEU A 148 -2.54 -18.96 -6.48
C LEU A 148 -1.89 -19.87 -5.43
N ALA A 149 -1.02 -20.80 -5.82
CA ALA A 149 -0.34 -21.73 -4.92
C ALA A 149 1.04 -21.26 -4.43
N LEU A 150 1.52 -20.08 -4.86
CA LEU A 150 2.84 -19.56 -4.47
C LEU A 150 3.03 -19.50 -2.95
N ASP A 151 4.24 -19.72 -2.44
CA ASP A 151 4.49 -19.54 -1.01
C ASP A 151 4.49 -18.05 -0.65
N THR A 152 3.71 -17.68 0.37
CA THR A 152 3.60 -16.31 0.90
C THR A 152 4.11 -16.19 2.34
N GLY A 153 4.75 -17.23 2.88
CA GLY A 153 5.24 -17.26 4.26
C GLY A 153 6.21 -16.12 4.58
N CYS A 154 6.95 -15.63 3.58
CA CYS A 154 7.87 -14.50 3.78
C CYS A 154 7.14 -13.20 4.18
N ALA A 155 5.87 -13.01 3.81
CA ALA A 155 5.09 -11.84 4.20
C ALA A 155 4.84 -11.77 5.72
N ALA A 156 4.70 -12.94 6.37
CA ALA A 156 4.56 -13.04 7.81
C ALA A 156 5.89 -12.79 8.56
N ALA A 157 7.02 -12.99 7.88
CA ALA A 157 8.36 -12.82 8.45
C ALA A 157 8.89 -11.38 8.35
N VAL A 158 8.19 -10.46 7.66
CA VAL A 158 8.61 -9.06 7.57
C VAL A 158 8.49 -8.42 8.96
N PRO A 159 9.61 -8.01 9.60
CA PRO A 159 9.56 -7.44 10.92
C PRO A 159 8.98 -6.03 10.88
N ARG A 160 8.44 -5.58 12.02
CA ARG A 160 8.20 -4.15 12.21
C ARG A 160 9.54 -3.42 12.17
N PRO A 161 9.66 -2.31 11.44
CA PRO A 161 10.85 -1.45 11.52
C PRO A 161 11.13 -1.12 12.99
N ASP A 162 12.37 -1.29 13.43
CA ASP A 162 12.72 -0.87 14.77
C ASP A 162 12.54 0.66 14.90
N ALA A 163 12.14 1.14 16.07
CA ALA A 163 11.97 2.58 16.30
C ALA A 163 13.32 3.33 16.31
N THR A 164 14.43 2.62 16.08
CA THR A 164 15.81 3.08 16.21
C THR A 164 16.54 3.13 14.88
N ILE A 165 15.83 3.03 13.73
CA ILE A 165 16.46 3.11 12.41
C ILE A 165 16.99 4.53 12.24
N ALA A 166 18.22 4.68 12.65
CA ALA A 166 19.11 5.72 12.22
C ALA A 166 19.40 5.38 10.74
N PRO A 167 18.98 6.21 9.77
CA PRO A 167 19.09 5.90 8.34
C PRO A 167 20.53 5.71 7.82
N TRP A 168 21.54 5.76 8.70
CA TRP A 168 22.96 5.67 8.41
C TRP A 168 23.66 4.41 8.94
N ARG A 169 22.97 3.52 9.67
CA ARG A 169 23.55 2.21 10.01
C ARG A 169 23.31 1.23 8.87
N ALA A 170 24.08 1.39 7.80
CA ALA A 170 24.33 0.29 6.88
C ALA A 170 24.90 -0.86 7.71
N ALA A 171 24.15 -1.95 7.88
CA ALA A 171 24.74 -3.19 8.32
C ALA A 171 25.86 -3.52 7.31
N PRO A 172 27.12 -3.71 7.73
CA PRO A 172 28.16 -4.10 6.79
C PRO A 172 27.75 -5.43 6.18
N MET A 173 27.54 -5.45 4.86
CA MET A 173 27.42 -6.72 4.14
C MET A 173 28.72 -7.49 4.39
N PRO A 174 28.66 -8.77 4.80
CA PRO A 174 29.88 -9.56 4.93
C PRO A 174 30.52 -9.66 3.55
N PHE A 175 31.70 -9.08 3.40
CA PHE A 175 32.53 -9.33 2.23
C PHE A 175 32.79 -10.84 2.19
N ALA A 176 32.31 -11.50 1.14
CA ALA A 176 32.71 -12.86 0.83
C ALA A 176 34.23 -12.86 0.67
N SER A 177 34.93 -13.56 1.56
CA SER A 177 36.37 -13.76 1.47
C SER A 177 36.67 -14.44 0.13
N ALA A 178 37.33 -13.72 -0.78
CA ALA A 178 37.84 -14.28 -2.01
C ALA A 178 38.91 -15.31 -1.66
N ALA A 179 38.55 -16.60 -1.75
CA ALA A 179 39.51 -17.67 -1.73
C ALA A 179 40.51 -17.47 -2.88
N SER A 180 41.75 -17.10 -2.54
CA SER A 180 42.89 -17.09 -3.45
C SER A 180 43.09 -18.50 -4.00
N LYS A 181 42.59 -18.76 -5.21
CA LYS A 181 43.09 -19.85 -6.05
C LYS A 181 44.46 -19.43 -6.56
N GLY A 182 45.50 -19.91 -5.88
CA GLY A 182 46.84 -19.96 -6.45
C GLY A 182 46.81 -20.74 -7.78
N ARG A 183 47.50 -20.20 -8.77
CA ARG A 183 47.73 -20.83 -10.08
C ARG A 183 49.01 -20.24 -10.66
N PRO A 184 49.81 -20.97 -11.45
CA PRO A 184 49.91 -22.43 -11.62
C PRO A 184 51.02 -23.08 -10.78
#